data_AF-A0A962GLI0-F1
#
_entry.id   AF-A0A962GLI0-F1
#
_cell.length_a   1.000
_cell.length_b   1.000
_cell.length_c   1.000
_cell.angle_alpha   90.00
_cell.angle_beta   90.00
_cell.angle_gamma   90.00
#
_symmetry.space_group_name_H-M   'P 1'
#
loop_
_entity.id
_entity.type
_entity.pdbx_description
1 polymer ?
#
loop_
_entity_poly.entity_id
_entity_poly.type
_entity_poly.pdbx_seq_one_letter_code
_entity_poly.pdbx_strand_id
1 'polypeptide(L)'
;MAPEFVTRILEVEPSDTLTKGKIAKGRKKPAILNGWFLSSRDKVESLDSRRHIDWLLLHFEGKEEQLKKVIAESNEAYVSVYWGSKSGHGGPRLSQNQMAGLSRLGLDIDHDIYI
;
A
#
# COMPACT_ATOMS: atom_id res chain seq x y z
N MET A 1 -4.15 8.70 -12.60
CA MET A 1 -2.71 8.87 -12.90
C MET A 1 -2.12 7.62 -13.56
N ALA A 2 -1.09 7.73 -14.42
CA ALA A 2 -0.33 6.56 -14.92
C ALA A 2 0.76 6.17 -13.90
N PRO A 3 1.09 4.87 -13.72
CA PRO A 3 1.95 4.43 -12.64
C PRO A 3 3.38 5.00 -12.71
N GLU A 4 3.88 5.31 -13.90
CA GLU A 4 5.22 5.86 -14.10
C GLU A 4 5.35 7.28 -13.52
N PHE A 5 4.26 8.05 -13.49
CA PHE A 5 4.25 9.36 -12.84
C PHE A 5 4.31 9.23 -11.32
N VAL A 6 3.64 8.22 -10.74
CA VAL A 6 3.70 7.95 -9.30
C VAL A 6 5.12 7.62 -8.90
N THR A 7 5.80 6.70 -9.60
CA THR A 7 7.20 6.36 -9.37
C THR A 7 8.10 7.60 -9.44
N ARG A 8 7.91 8.47 -10.44
CA ARG A 8 8.73 9.68 -10.61
C ARG A 8 8.52 10.69 -9.48
N ILE A 9 7.29 10.86 -9.00
CA ILE A 9 6.96 11.83 -7.96
C ILE A 9 7.43 11.34 -6.59
N LEU A 10 7.25 10.05 -6.31
CA LEU A 10 7.60 9.45 -5.02
C LEU A 10 9.07 9.03 -4.96
N GLU A 11 9.75 8.84 -6.09
CA GLU A 11 11.10 8.25 -6.13
C GLU A 11 11.15 6.90 -5.39
N VAL A 12 10.05 6.14 -5.48
CA VAL A 12 9.90 4.79 -4.91
C VAL A 12 9.57 3.84 -6.03
N GLU A 13 10.28 2.72 -6.10
CA GLU A 13 9.98 1.66 -7.06
C GLU A 13 8.77 0.83 -6.59
N PRO A 14 7.74 0.65 -7.44
CA PRO A 14 6.60 -0.20 -7.10
C PRO A 14 7.01 -1.68 -7.06
N SER A 15 6.27 -2.45 -6.27
CA SER A 15 6.31 -3.91 -6.35
C SER A 15 5.49 -4.45 -7.52
N ASP A 16 4.44 -3.73 -7.93
CA ASP A 16 3.63 -4.08 -9.09
C ASP A 16 2.93 -2.85 -9.67
N THR A 17 2.55 -2.91 -10.95
CA THR A 17 1.79 -1.85 -11.62
C THR A 17 0.71 -2.43 -12.52
N LEU A 18 -0.35 -1.65 -12.70
CA LEU A 18 -1.39 -1.91 -13.70
C LEU A 18 -1.46 -0.72 -14.66
N THR A 19 -1.45 -1.01 -15.96
CA THR A 19 -1.72 -0.02 -17.00
C THR A 19 -3.09 -0.31 -17.62
N LYS A 20 -3.99 0.67 -17.59
CA LYS A 20 -5.32 0.59 -18.19
C LYS A 20 -5.23 0.12 -19.64
N GLY A 21 -6.07 -0.83 -20.02
CA GLY A 21 -6.12 -1.41 -21.36
C GLY A 21 -5.05 -2.49 -21.63
N LYS A 22 -4.07 -2.69 -20.75
CA LYS A 22 -3.09 -3.78 -20.87
C LYS A 22 -3.52 -4.99 -20.04
N ILE A 23 -3.14 -6.18 -20.50
CA ILE A 23 -3.32 -7.42 -19.75
C ILE A 23 -2.10 -7.60 -18.85
N ALA A 24 -2.31 -7.50 -17.53
CA ALA A 24 -1.27 -7.72 -16.54
C ALA A 24 -0.94 -9.21 -16.38
N LYS A 25 0.26 -9.51 -15.87
CA LYS A 25 0.71 -10.89 -15.64
C LYS A 25 -0.28 -11.65 -14.75
N GLY A 26 -0.66 -12.85 -15.18
CA GLY A 26 -1.59 -13.70 -14.43
C GLY A 26 -3.07 -13.30 -14.55
N ARG A 27 -3.42 -12.25 -15.32
CA ARG A 27 -4.82 -11.86 -15.56
C ARG A 27 -5.27 -12.24 -16.98
N LYS A 28 -6.56 -12.55 -17.12
CA LYS A 28 -7.18 -12.90 -18.42
C LYS A 28 -7.83 -11.70 -19.13
N LYS A 29 -8.14 -10.64 -18.40
CA LYS A 29 -8.82 -9.45 -18.92
C LYS A 29 -7.90 -8.22 -18.77
N PRO A 30 -8.00 -7.25 -19.69
CA PRO A 30 -7.29 -5.98 -19.56
C PRO A 30 -7.66 -5.25 -18.26
N ALA A 31 -6.69 -4.53 -17.68
CA ALA A 31 -6.96 -3.68 -16.54
C ALA A 31 -7.91 -2.54 -16.93
N ILE A 32 -8.95 -2.31 -16.12
CA ILE A 32 -9.93 -1.24 -16.35
C ILE A 32 -9.44 0.12 -15.84
N LEU A 33 -8.44 0.11 -14.95
CA LEU A 33 -7.85 1.25 -14.27
C LEU A 33 -6.33 1.12 -14.27
N ASN A 34 -5.64 2.23 -14.01
CA ASN A 34 -4.23 2.19 -13.64
C ASN A 34 -4.09 1.83 -12.15
N GLY A 35 -2.96 1.24 -11.79
CA GLY A 35 -2.64 0.91 -10.40
C GLY A 35 -1.14 0.97 -10.16
N TRP A 36 -0.77 1.41 -8.97
CA TRP A 36 0.60 1.46 -8.48
C TRP A 36 0.61 0.84 -7.09
N PHE A 37 1.42 -0.20 -6.89
CA PHE A 37 1.39 -1.00 -5.67
C PHE A 37 2.79 -1.13 -5.08
N LEU A 38 2.91 -0.91 -3.78
CA LEU A 38 4.08 -1.22 -2.99
C LEU A 38 3.71 -2.28 -1.95
N SER A 39 4.42 -3.41 -1.94
CA SER A 39 4.14 -4.53 -1.07
C SER A 39 5.37 -4.95 -0.30
N SER A 40 5.19 -5.14 1.01
CA SER A 40 6.19 -5.74 1.90
C SER A 40 6.32 -7.26 1.75
N ARG A 41 5.55 -7.90 0.86
CA ARG A 41 5.62 -9.34 0.61
C ARG A 41 7.05 -9.69 0.17
N ASP A 42 7.61 -10.74 0.76
CA ASP A 42 9.00 -11.19 0.55
C ASP A 42 10.07 -10.15 0.96
N LYS A 43 9.68 -9.05 1.63
CA LYS A 43 10.60 -8.02 2.18
C LYS A 43 10.61 -7.99 3.70
N VAL A 44 9.52 -8.41 4.32
CA VAL A 44 9.37 -8.49 5.77
C VAL A 44 8.98 -9.93 6.14
N GLU A 45 9.86 -10.62 6.85
CA GLU A 45 9.62 -11.98 7.35
C GLU A 45 8.85 -11.92 8.68
N SER A 46 7.55 -11.63 8.60
CA SER A 46 6.66 -11.65 9.76
C SER A 46 5.21 -11.88 9.36
N LEU A 47 4.40 -12.27 10.34
CA LEU A 47 2.93 -12.25 10.25
C LEU A 47 2.33 -11.07 11.04
N ASP A 48 3.18 -10.30 11.73
CA ASP A 48 2.74 -9.14 12.50
C ASP A 48 2.61 -7.92 11.57
N SER A 49 1.37 -7.52 11.27
CA SER A 49 1.06 -6.40 10.37
C SER A 49 1.80 -5.11 10.73
N ARG A 50 2.13 -4.90 12.01
CA ARG A 50 2.88 -3.74 12.48
C ARG A 50 4.25 -3.63 11.81
N ARG A 51 4.97 -4.75 11.64
CA ARG A 51 6.28 -4.73 10.98
C ARG A 51 6.19 -4.36 9.50
N HIS A 52 5.10 -4.76 8.85
CA HIS A 52 4.83 -4.40 7.46
C HIS A 52 4.47 -2.92 7.31
N ILE A 53 3.68 -2.39 8.24
CA ILE A 53 3.33 -0.96 8.27
C ILE A 53 4.57 -0.12 8.55
N ASP A 54 5.41 -0.50 9.52
CA ASP A 54 6.67 0.20 9.79
C ASP A 54 7.57 0.23 8.55
N TRP A 55 7.66 -0.89 7.83
CA TRP A 55 8.39 -0.96 6.56
C TRP A 55 7.82 -0.01 5.50
N LEU A 56 6.50 0.08 5.36
CA LEU A 56 5.86 1.04 4.44
C LEU A 56 6.15 2.49 4.84
N LEU A 57 6.01 2.82 6.13
CA LEU A 57 6.24 4.18 6.64
C LEU A 57 7.68 4.65 6.35
N LEU A 58 8.67 3.77 6.48
CA LEU A 58 10.07 4.07 6.17
C LEU A 58 10.29 4.47 4.70
N HIS A 59 9.54 3.90 3.75
CA HIS A 59 9.70 4.24 2.34
C HIS A 59 9.20 5.66 2.00
N PHE A 60 8.23 6.15 2.78
CA PHE A 60 7.59 7.44 2.57
C PHE A 60 8.03 8.52 3.57
N GLU A 61 9.00 8.23 4.44
CA GLU A 61 9.60 9.23 5.32
C GLU A 61 10.27 10.33 4.49
N GLY A 62 9.92 11.59 4.77
CA GLY A 62 10.38 12.76 4.03
C GLY A 62 9.71 12.96 2.66
N LYS A 63 8.69 12.16 2.33
CA LYS A 63 7.93 12.22 1.06
C LYS A 63 6.45 12.56 1.26
N GLU A 64 6.10 13.08 2.43
CA GLU A 64 4.73 13.38 2.83
C GLU A 64 4.00 14.24 1.80
N GLU A 65 4.62 15.33 1.36
CA GLU A 65 3.98 16.29 0.44
C GLU A 65 3.87 15.74 -0.99
N GLN A 66 4.86 14.96 -1.44
CA GLN A 66 4.81 14.26 -2.72
C GLN A 66 3.68 13.21 -2.72
N LEU A 67 3.56 12.45 -1.63
CA LEU A 67 2.51 11.45 -1.49
C LEU A 67 1.13 12.10 -1.43
N LYS A 68 0.95 13.19 -0.69
CA LYS A 68 -0.31 13.95 -0.68
C LYS A 68 -0.71 14.45 -2.06
N LYS A 69 0.23 14.90 -2.89
CA LYS A 69 -0.06 15.28 -4.30
C LYS A 69 -0.52 14.08 -5.12
N VAL A 70 0.15 12.93 -4.98
CA VAL A 70 -0.27 11.70 -5.65
C VAL A 70 -1.68 11.28 -5.21
N ILE A 71 -1.97 11.34 -3.91
CA ILE A 71 -3.30 11.00 -3.34
C ILE A 71 -4.37 11.96 -3.86
N ALA A 72 -4.11 13.27 -3.90
CA ALA A 72 -5.08 14.25 -4.38
C ALA A 72 -5.47 14.06 -5.86
N GLU A 73 -4.60 13.42 -6.65
CA GLU A 73 -4.83 13.11 -8.07
C GLU A 73 -5.18 11.63 -8.31
N SER A 74 -5.25 10.81 -7.26
CA SER A 74 -5.68 9.42 -7.34
C SER A 74 -7.18 9.30 -7.12
N ASN A 75 -7.78 8.23 -7.65
CA ASN A 75 -9.17 7.90 -7.32
C ASN A 75 -9.27 7.31 -5.90
N GLU A 76 -8.23 6.61 -5.47
CA GLU A 76 -8.16 5.89 -4.22
C GLU A 76 -6.68 5.66 -3.86
N ALA A 77 -6.34 5.74 -2.57
CA ALA A 77 -5.02 5.42 -2.04
C ALA A 77 -5.13 5.06 -0.56
N TYR A 78 -4.66 3.86 -0.19
CA TYR A 78 -4.75 3.32 1.16
C TYR A 78 -3.71 2.21 1.36
N VAL A 79 -3.45 1.87 2.60
CA VAL A 79 -2.69 0.68 2.98
C VAL A 79 -3.67 -0.47 3.14
N SER A 80 -3.54 -1.52 2.34
CA SER A 80 -4.30 -2.77 2.52
C SER A 80 -3.48 -3.78 3.30
N VAL A 81 -4.05 -4.33 4.36
CA VAL A 81 -3.45 -5.37 5.19
C VAL A 81 -4.29 -6.62 5.09
N TYR A 82 -3.76 -7.65 4.43
CA TYR A 82 -4.35 -8.98 4.45
C TYR A 82 -4.26 -9.56 5.86
N TRP A 83 -5.40 -10.01 6.39
CA TRP A 83 -5.48 -10.67 7.69
C TRP A 83 -6.22 -12.01 7.56
N GLY A 84 -5.50 -13.11 7.78
CA GLY A 84 -6.08 -14.44 7.88
C GLY A 84 -5.87 -15.03 9.27
N SER A 85 -6.94 -15.38 9.97
CA SER A 85 -6.85 -16.11 11.25
C SER A 85 -7.88 -17.24 11.31
N LYS A 86 -7.38 -18.48 11.26
CA LYS A 86 -8.20 -19.69 11.44
C LYS A 86 -8.48 -19.99 12.92
N SER A 87 -7.54 -19.62 13.79
CA SER A 87 -7.63 -19.70 15.25
C SER A 87 -6.53 -18.81 15.88
N GLY A 88 -6.79 -18.27 17.06
CA GLY A 88 -5.85 -17.39 17.80
C GLY A 88 -6.54 -16.20 18.46
N HIS A 89 -5.78 -15.49 19.31
CA HIS A 89 -6.19 -14.22 19.89
C HIS A 89 -5.22 -13.12 19.45
N GLY A 90 -5.76 -11.93 19.16
CA GLY A 90 -5.00 -10.79 18.66
C GLY A 90 -5.63 -10.28 17.37
N GLY A 91 -6.21 -9.09 17.42
CA GLY A 91 -6.76 -8.42 16.24
C GLY A 91 -5.71 -7.57 15.52
N PRO A 92 -6.10 -6.93 14.41
CA PRO A 92 -5.26 -5.92 13.77
C PRO A 92 -4.94 -4.81 14.76
N ARG A 93 -3.70 -4.77 15.23
CA ARG A 93 -3.23 -3.76 16.19
C ARG A 93 -2.35 -2.75 15.48
N LEU A 94 -2.63 -1.48 15.72
CA LEU A 94 -1.74 -0.37 15.37
C LEU A 94 -1.16 0.25 16.64
N SER A 95 0.10 0.67 16.57
CA SER A 95 0.69 1.53 17.59
C SER A 95 0.27 2.99 17.36
N GLN A 96 0.37 3.82 18.40
CA GLN A 96 0.13 5.27 18.27
C GLN A 96 1.04 5.90 17.22
N ASN A 97 2.31 5.47 17.16
CA ASN A 97 3.28 5.95 16.17
C ASN A 97 2.88 5.58 14.74
N GLN A 98 2.34 4.37 14.54
CA GLN A 98 1.86 3.94 13.22
C GLN A 98 0.63 4.73 12.78
N MET A 99 -0.32 4.94 13.68
CA MET A 99 -1.49 5.78 13.38
C MET A 99 -1.08 7.22 13.04
N ALA A 100 -0.14 7.80 13.80
CA ALA A 100 0.39 9.13 13.51
C ALA A 100 1.17 9.18 12.18
N GLY A 101 1.93 8.13 11.86
CA GLY A 101 2.63 7.99 10.59
C GLY A 101 1.68 7.96 9.40
N LEU A 102 0.68 7.07 9.44
CA LEU A 102 -0.35 6.96 8.40
C LEU A 102 -1.12 8.27 8.23
N SER A 103 -1.52 8.90 9.34
CA SER A 103 -2.20 10.20 9.33
C SER A 103 -1.35 11.29 8.68
N ARG A 104 -0.05 11.36 8.97
CA ARG A 104 0.86 12.33 8.37
C ARG A 104 1.01 12.12 6.85
N LEU A 105 1.01 10.86 6.41
CA LEU A 105 1.02 10.47 5.00
C LEU A 105 -0.34 10.68 4.30
N GLY A 106 -1.42 10.93 5.06
CA GLY A 106 -2.77 11.03 4.51
C GLY A 106 -3.32 9.71 3.99
N LEU A 107 -2.86 8.58 4.51
CA LEU A 107 -3.27 7.24 4.09
C LEU A 107 -4.22 6.62 5.11
N ASP A 108 -5.37 6.16 4.62
CA ASP A 108 -6.21 5.24 5.36
C ASP A 108 -5.61 3.83 5.37
N ILE A 109 -6.11 3.01 6.29
CA ILE A 109 -5.75 1.60 6.39
C ILE A 109 -7.00 0.74 6.31
N ASP A 110 -6.98 -0.23 5.41
CA ASP A 110 -8.00 -1.23 5.24
C ASP A 110 -7.46 -2.61 5.66
N HIS A 111 -8.26 -3.33 6.44
CA HIS A 111 -7.93 -4.69 6.86
C HIS A 111 -8.81 -5.65 6.09
N ASP A 112 -8.21 -6.38 5.15
CA ASP A 112 -8.88 -7.40 4.36
C ASP A 112 -8.92 -8.71 5.17
N ILE A 113 -9.96 -8.84 5.99
CA ILE A 113 -10.12 -9.90 6.98
C ILE A 113 -10.82 -11.11 6.37
N TYR A 114 -10.14 -12.26 6.40
CA TYR A 114 -10.69 -13.56 6.04
C TYR A 114 -10.76 -14.44 7.30
N ILE A 115 -12.00 -14.82 7.66
CA ILE A 115 -12.34 -15.68 8.81
C ILE A 115 -12.69 -17.08 8.31
#